data_AF-A0A4Y7IIC4-F1
#
_entry.id   AF-A0A4Y7IIC4-F1
#
_cell.length_a   1.000
_cell.length_b   1.000
_cell.length_c   1.000
_cell.angle_alpha   90.00
_cell.angle_beta   90.00
_cell.angle_gamma   90.00
#
_symmetry.space_group_name_H-M   'P 1'
#
loop_
_entity.id
_entity.type
_entity.pdbx_description
1 polymer ?
#
loop_
_entity_poly.entity_id
_entity_poly.type
_entity_poly.pdbx_seq_one_letter_code
_entity_poly.pdbx_strand_id
1 'polypeptide(L)'
;MSSYDAYLQFICLYIVVSSHPPSWSTQDKIQLGFFVFGIILNLRNQFIIRPKKYEAEDEKYDLEAEMFKILGNDTTGWSKKLIEKKKRKIAALRKKIGTLQIWYWVTHYLSLLSSFGACLITLQTARTRLHQ
;
A
#
# COMPACT_ATOMS: atom_id res chain seq x y z
N MET A 1 -10.71 -0.80 15.23
CA MET A 1 -11.60 -0.77 14.05
C MET A 1 -11.29 -2.02 13.25
N SER A 2 -12.26 -2.93 13.13
CA SER A 2 -12.07 -4.16 12.35
C SER A 2 -11.93 -3.80 10.87
N SER A 3 -11.20 -4.60 10.08
CA SER A 3 -11.14 -4.43 8.61
C SER A 3 -12.54 -4.46 7.98
N TYR A 4 -13.49 -5.12 8.64
CA TYR A 4 -14.90 -5.18 8.24
C TYR A 4 -15.63 -3.84 8.41
N ASP A 5 -15.34 -3.10 9.49
CA ASP A 5 -15.97 -1.80 9.79
C ASP A 5 -15.57 -0.75 8.75
N ALA A 6 -14.28 -0.74 8.39
CA ALA A 6 -13.75 0.16 7.35
C ALA A 6 -14.37 -0.14 5.97
N TYR A 7 -14.58 -1.43 5.68
CA TYR A 7 -15.22 -1.87 4.44
C TYR A 7 -16.68 -1.41 4.35
N LEU A 8 -17.45 -1.58 5.43
CA LEU A 8 -18.83 -1.11 5.52
C LEU A 8 -18.94 0.41 5.42
N GLN A 9 -18.10 1.16 6.14
CA GLN A 9 -18.07 2.62 6.05
C GLN A 9 -17.82 3.11 4.62
N PHE A 10 -16.91 2.45 3.90
CA PHE A 10 -16.60 2.79 2.52
C PHE A 10 -17.76 2.46 1.58
N ILE A 11 -18.41 1.30 1.73
CA ILE A 11 -19.62 0.94 0.98
C ILE A 11 -20.73 1.97 1.22
N CYS A 12 -20.96 2.37 2.48
CA CYS A 12 -22.00 3.36 2.81
C CYS A 12 -21.69 4.73 2.18
N LEU A 13 -20.47 5.23 2.35
CA LEU A 13 -20.01 6.49 1.73
C LEU A 13 -20.23 6.44 0.21
N TYR A 14 -19.90 5.30 -0.38
CA TYR A 14 -20.03 5.05 -1.79
C TYR A 14 -21.48 5.02 -2.27
N ILE A 15 -22.39 4.33 -1.55
CA ILE A 15 -23.83 4.31 -1.87
C ILE A 15 -24.39 5.73 -1.83
N VAL A 16 -23.98 6.54 -0.84
CA VAL A 16 -24.40 7.94 -0.72
C VAL A 16 -23.91 8.76 -1.91
N VAL A 17 -22.62 8.69 -2.25
CA VAL A 17 -22.02 9.47 -3.36
C VAL A 17 -22.57 9.06 -4.74
N SER A 18 -22.88 7.78 -4.93
CA SER A 18 -23.48 7.28 -6.19
C SER A 18 -24.96 7.62 -6.33
N SER A 19 -25.72 7.60 -5.23
CA SER A 19 -27.15 7.93 -5.22
C SER A 19 -27.41 9.43 -5.26
N HIS A 20 -26.45 10.22 -4.76
CA HIS A 20 -26.49 11.68 -4.73
C HIS A 20 -25.20 12.25 -5.32
N PRO A 21 -25.01 12.15 -6.66
CA PRO A 21 -23.83 12.70 -7.29
C PRO A 21 -23.78 14.22 -7.07
N PRO A 22 -22.61 14.77 -6.76
CA PRO A 22 -22.47 16.21 -6.58
C PRO A 22 -22.71 16.93 -7.92
N SER A 23 -23.18 18.17 -7.87
CA SER A 23 -23.59 18.95 -9.06
C SER A 23 -22.52 19.10 -10.14
N TRP A 24 -21.25 18.95 -9.78
CA TRP A 24 -20.11 19.03 -10.70
C TRP A 24 -19.73 17.68 -11.35
N SER A 25 -20.39 16.58 -10.99
CA SER A 25 -20.07 15.23 -11.49
C SER A 25 -21.29 14.44 -11.92
N THR A 26 -21.07 13.45 -12.76
CA THR A 26 -22.06 12.43 -13.13
C THR A 26 -21.64 11.08 -12.59
N GLN A 27 -22.57 10.12 -12.55
CA GLN A 27 -22.31 8.76 -12.09
C GLN A 27 -21.20 8.09 -12.91
N ASP A 28 -21.20 8.26 -14.24
CA ASP A 28 -20.16 7.75 -15.14
C ASP A 28 -18.77 8.37 -14.85
N LYS A 29 -18.72 9.67 -14.55
CA LYS A 29 -17.46 10.36 -14.19
C LYS A 29 -16.90 9.86 -12.86
N ILE A 30 -17.77 9.61 -11.89
CA ILE A 30 -17.39 9.03 -10.59
C ILE A 30 -16.82 7.62 -10.80
N GLN A 31 -17.47 6.80 -11.62
CA GLN A 31 -17.01 5.46 -11.97
C GLN A 31 -15.64 5.46 -12.63
N LEU A 32 -15.44 6.32 -13.63
CA LEU A 32 -14.16 6.48 -14.30
C LEU A 32 -13.06 6.90 -13.32
N GLY A 33 -13.38 7.82 -12.41
CA GLY A 33 -12.47 8.24 -11.33
C GLY A 33 -12.00 7.06 -10.48
N PHE A 34 -12.91 6.17 -10.07
CA PHE A 34 -12.56 4.96 -9.31
C PHE A 34 -11.66 4.00 -10.11
N PHE A 35 -11.95 3.79 -11.40
CA PHE A 35 -11.09 2.93 -12.23
C PHE A 35 -9.68 3.51 -12.38
N VAL A 36 -9.56 4.80 -12.71
CA VAL A 36 -8.27 5.47 -12.87
C VAL A 36 -7.49 5.45 -11.55
N PHE A 37 -8.16 5.72 -10.42
CA PHE A 37 -7.53 5.67 -9.11
C PHE A 37 -7.05 4.25 -8.75
N GLY A 38 -7.86 3.22 -9.02
CA GLY A 38 -7.45 1.82 -8.87
C GLY A 38 -6.21 1.47 -9.70
N ILE A 39 -6.15 1.90 -10.96
CA ILE A 39 -4.98 1.68 -11.83
C ILE A 39 -3.74 2.35 -11.24
N ILE A 40 -3.84 3.62 -10.83
CA ILE A 40 -2.72 4.37 -10.24
C ILE A 40 -2.18 3.66 -8.99
N LEU A 41 -3.06 3.15 -8.12
CA LEU A 41 -2.66 2.43 -6.92
C LEU A 41 -1.94 1.12 -7.25
N ASN A 42 -2.40 0.38 -8.25
CA ASN A 42 -1.73 -0.84 -8.72
C ASN A 42 -0.35 -0.54 -9.29
N LEU A 43 -0.22 0.49 -10.12
CA LEU A 43 1.05 0.93 -10.67
C LEU A 43 2.02 1.36 -9.56
N ARG A 44 1.54 2.11 -8.56
CA ARG A 44 2.34 2.52 -7.41
C ARG A 44 2.84 1.31 -6.62
N ASN A 45 2.00 0.30 -6.44
CA ASN A 45 2.39 -0.95 -5.81
C ASN A 45 3.48 -1.70 -6.59
N GLN A 46 3.30 -1.81 -7.91
CA GLN A 46 4.18 -2.57 -8.77
C GLN A 46 5.55 -1.91 -8.97
N PHE A 47 5.56 -0.60 -9.20
CA PHE A 47 6.76 0.11 -9.64
C PHE A 47 7.47 0.90 -8.54
N ILE A 48 6.81 1.17 -7.40
CA ILE A 48 7.39 2.01 -6.34
C ILE A 48 7.52 1.23 -5.04
N ILE A 49 6.41 0.69 -4.52
CA ILE A 49 6.40 0.12 -3.17
C ILE A 49 7.14 -1.21 -3.13
N ARG A 50 6.80 -2.16 -4.02
CA ARG A 50 7.47 -3.47 -4.07
C ARG A 50 8.97 -3.38 -4.34
N PRO A 51 9.45 -2.68 -5.39
CA PRO A 51 10.88 -2.61 -5.68
C PRO A 51 11.68 -1.99 -4.53
N LYS A 52 11.21 -0.88 -3.96
CA LYS A 52 11.89 -0.22 -2.82
C LYS A 52 11.91 -1.08 -1.56
N LYS A 53 10.93 -1.97 -1.40
CA LYS A 53 10.88 -2.89 -0.27
C LYS A 53 11.94 -3.99 -0.44
N TYR A 54 11.99 -4.62 -1.61
CA TYR A 54 12.99 -5.65 -1.91
C TYR A 54 14.42 -5.10 -1.85
N GLU A 55 14.66 -3.92 -2.43
CA GLU A 55 15.95 -3.24 -2.32
C GLU A 55 16.38 -3.02 -0.86
N ALA A 56 15.45 -2.60 0.01
CA ALA A 56 15.74 -2.41 1.43
C ALA A 56 15.92 -3.74 2.19
N GLU A 57 15.26 -4.83 1.75
CA GLU A 57 15.44 -6.17 2.31
C GLU A 57 16.81 -6.73 1.93
N ASP A 58 17.23 -6.60 0.67
CA ASP A 58 18.54 -7.01 0.18
C ASP A 58 19.66 -6.26 0.88
N GLU A 59 19.59 -4.92 0.97
CA GLU A 59 20.57 -4.11 1.70
C GLU A 59 20.68 -4.54 3.18
N LYS A 60 19.55 -4.90 3.79
CA LYS A 60 19.52 -5.38 5.17
C LYS A 60 20.22 -6.74 5.29
N TYR A 61 19.98 -7.67 4.36
CA TYR A 61 20.63 -8.99 4.35
C TYR A 61 22.14 -8.89 4.15
N ASP A 62 22.59 -8.02 3.23
CA ASP A 62 24.01 -7.77 2.99
C ASP A 62 24.69 -7.21 4.24
N LEU A 63 24.07 -6.23 4.91
CA LEU A 63 24.59 -5.66 6.15
C LEU A 63 24.61 -6.66 7.31
N GLU A 64 23.60 -7.54 7.40
CA GLU A 64 23.56 -8.63 8.37
C GLU A 64 24.73 -9.61 8.12
N ALA A 65 24.94 -10.03 6.87
CA ALA A 65 26.05 -10.91 6.49
C ALA A 65 27.43 -10.30 6.78
N GLU A 66 27.63 -9.02 6.45
CA GLU A 66 28.87 -8.31 6.76
C GLU A 66 29.10 -8.19 8.27
N MET A 67 28.05 -7.96 9.06
CA MET A 67 28.14 -7.91 10.52
C MET A 67 28.57 -9.26 11.10
N PHE A 68 28.05 -10.38 10.59
CA PHE A 68 28.46 -11.72 11.00
C PHE A 68 29.93 -12.01 10.69
N LYS A 69 30.44 -11.59 9.52
CA LYS A 69 31.87 -11.73 9.17
C LYS A 69 32.78 -10.98 10.16
N ILE A 70 32.38 -9.78 10.58
CA ILE A 70 33.16 -8.99 11.55
C ILE A 70 33.15 -9.67 12.92
N LEU A 71 32.00 -10.18 13.36
CA LEU A 71 31.87 -10.89 14.64
C LEU A 71 32.75 -12.15 14.71
N GLY A 72 32.89 -12.88 13.59
CA GLY A 72 33.71 -14.08 13.51
C GLY A 72 35.22 -13.82 13.52
N ASN A 73 35.66 -12.63 13.12
CA ASN A 73 37.08 -12.22 13.05
C ASN A 73 37.51 -11.29 14.21
N ASP A 74 36.67 -11.17 15.24
CA ASP A 74 36.77 -10.08 16.21
C ASP A 74 37.88 -10.29 17.26
N THR A 75 38.93 -9.48 17.21
CA THR A 75 40.06 -9.47 18.16
C THR A 75 40.39 -8.09 18.75
N THR A 76 39.70 -7.00 18.35
CA THR A 76 40.07 -5.61 18.75
C THR A 76 38.87 -4.69 18.98
N GLY A 77 38.94 -3.71 19.90
CA GLY A 77 37.81 -2.82 20.24
C GLY A 77 37.21 -1.95 19.13
N TRP A 78 37.87 -1.86 17.96
CA TRP A 78 37.39 -1.12 16.78
C TRP A 78 36.20 -1.81 16.08
N SER A 79 36.14 -3.13 16.13
CA SER A 79 35.03 -3.95 15.61
C SER A 79 33.70 -3.63 16.29
N LYS A 80 33.69 -3.40 17.61
CA LYS A 80 32.48 -3.11 18.40
C LYS A 80 31.78 -1.85 17.91
N LYS A 81 32.55 -0.79 17.61
CA LYS A 81 32.00 0.47 17.09
C LYS A 81 31.42 0.30 15.68
N LEU A 82 32.07 -0.52 14.85
CA LEU A 82 31.62 -0.82 13.49
C LEU A 82 30.34 -1.68 13.49
N ILE A 83 30.28 -2.69 14.36
CA ILE A 83 29.10 -3.54 14.57
C ILE A 83 27.92 -2.68 15.03
N GLU A 84 28.12 -1.80 16.01
CA GLU A 84 27.06 -0.92 16.51
C GLU A 84 26.53 0.02 15.41
N LYS A 85 27.42 0.55 14.56
CA LYS A 85 27.01 1.34 13.39
C LYS A 85 26.16 0.52 12.41
N LYS A 86 26.53 -0.74 12.13
CA LYS A 86 25.75 -1.64 11.27
C LYS A 86 24.39 -2.00 11.87
N LYS A 87 24.33 -2.29 13.18
CA LYS A 87 23.06 -2.53 13.90
C LYS A 87 22.08 -1.37 13.75
N ARG A 88 22.54 -0.13 13.89
CA ARG A 88 21.71 1.07 13.70
C ARG A 88 21.17 1.18 12.28
N LYS A 89 22.01 0.89 11.27
CA LYS A 89 21.56 0.86 9.87
C LYS A 89 20.50 -0.23 9.63
N ILE A 90 20.74 -1.44 10.12
CA ILE A 90 19.78 -2.55 10.03
C ILE A 90 18.45 -2.18 10.70
N ALA A 91 18.47 -1.55 11.86
CA ALA A 91 17.26 -1.08 12.54
C ALA A 91 16.50 -0.03 11.72
N ALA A 92 17.21 0.92 11.10
CA ALA A 92 16.61 1.90 10.20
C ALA A 92 15.99 1.24 8.95
N LEU A 93 16.67 0.25 8.35
CA LEU A 93 16.13 -0.51 7.22
C LEU A 93 14.91 -1.33 7.62
N ARG A 94 14.90 -1.99 8.78
CA ARG A 94 13.71 -2.69 9.30
C ARG A 94 12.52 -1.75 9.46
N LYS A 95 12.74 -0.54 9.95
CA LYS A 95 11.69 0.50 10.03
C LYS A 95 11.19 0.88 8.63
N LYS A 96 12.09 1.12 7.68
CA LYS A 96 11.76 1.43 6.27
C LYS A 96 10.93 0.33 5.63
N ILE A 97 11.32 -0.94 5.79
CA ILE A 97 10.59 -2.12 5.30
C ILE A 97 9.19 -2.18 5.91
N GLY A 98 9.07 -2.00 7.24
CA GLY A 98 7.79 -1.97 7.93
C GLY A 98 6.87 -0.87 7.40
N THR A 99 7.40 0.33 7.19
CA THR A 99 6.65 1.43 6.58
C THR A 99 6.19 1.10 5.16
N LEU A 100 7.07 0.55 4.32
CA LEU A 100 6.71 0.13 2.95
C LEU A 100 5.66 -0.97 2.95
N GLN A 101 5.72 -1.90 3.91
CA GLN A 101 4.69 -2.94 4.08
C GLN A 101 3.32 -2.32 4.41
N ILE A 102 3.26 -1.33 5.30
CA ILE A 102 2.01 -0.61 5.60
C ILE A 102 1.48 0.07 4.34
N TRP A 103 2.34 0.75 3.58
CA TRP A 103 1.92 1.38 2.32
C TRP A 103 1.41 0.38 1.30
N TYR A 104 2.03 -0.79 1.20
CA TYR A 104 1.55 -1.89 0.35
C TYR A 104 0.14 -2.30 0.73
N TRP A 105 -0.12 -2.55 2.02
CA TRP A 105 -1.46 -2.89 2.49
C TRP A 105 -2.47 -1.78 2.18
N VAL A 106 -2.16 -0.53 2.53
CA VAL A 106 -3.06 0.60 2.30
C VAL A 106 -3.43 0.74 0.83
N THR A 107 -2.44 0.74 -0.07
CA THR A 107 -2.69 0.87 -1.50
C THR A 107 -3.42 -0.35 -2.09
N HIS A 108 -3.14 -1.55 -1.58
CA HIS A 108 -3.87 -2.76 -1.97
C HIS A 108 -5.34 -2.71 -1.55
N TYR A 109 -5.62 -2.34 -0.30
CA TYR A 109 -6.99 -2.15 0.19
C TYR A 109 -7.73 -1.06 -0.57
N LEU A 110 -7.11 0.10 -0.80
CA LEU A 110 -7.72 1.18 -1.58
C LEU A 110 -7.98 0.77 -3.03
N SER A 111 -7.10 -0.02 -3.64
CA SER A 111 -7.32 -0.56 -5.00
C SER A 111 -8.52 -1.49 -5.03
N LEU A 112 -8.64 -2.36 -4.03
CA LEU A 112 -9.74 -3.31 -3.91
C LEU A 112 -11.06 -2.55 -3.73
N LEU A 113 -11.10 -1.59 -2.81
CA LEU A 113 -12.23 -0.70 -2.57
C LEU A 113 -12.65 0.06 -3.83
N SER A 114 -11.69 0.56 -4.61
CA SER A 114 -11.96 1.27 -5.87
C SER A 114 -12.59 0.35 -6.91
N SER A 115 -12.15 -0.90 -6.98
CA SER A 115 -12.69 -1.90 -7.91
C SER A 115 -14.13 -2.31 -7.54
N PHE A 116 -14.38 -2.54 -6.24
CA PHE A 116 -15.73 -2.84 -5.73
C PHE A 116 -16.68 -1.65 -5.91
N GLY A 117 -16.21 -0.43 -5.64
CA GLY A 117 -16.97 0.80 -5.90
C GLY A 117 -17.36 0.89 -7.38
N ALA A 118 -16.41 0.78 -8.31
CA ALA A 118 -16.73 0.85 -9.74
C ALA A 118 -17.76 -0.22 -10.18
N CYS A 119 -17.69 -1.44 -9.63
CA CYS A 119 -18.64 -2.51 -9.90
C CYS A 119 -20.08 -2.17 -9.44
N LEU A 120 -20.22 -1.60 -8.24
CA LEU A 120 -21.53 -1.23 -7.70
C LEU A 120 -22.22 -0.11 -8.53
N ILE A 121 -21.47 0.84 -9.10
CA ILE A 121 -22.05 1.92 -9.94
C ILE A 121 -22.55 1.27 -11.21
N THR A 122 -21.76 0.35 -11.77
CA THR A 122 -22.14 -0.37 -13.00
C THR A 122 -23.47 -1.08 -12.78
N LEU A 123 -23.64 -1.77 -11.65
CA LEU A 123 -24.88 -2.43 -11.27
C LEU A 123 -26.05 -1.46 -11.07
N GLN A 124 -25.84 -0.34 -10.37
CA GLN A 124 -26.87 0.68 -10.17
C GLN A 124 -27.31 1.32 -11.50
N THR A 125 -26.35 1.63 -12.38
CA THR A 125 -26.59 2.23 -13.70
C THR A 125 -27.32 1.24 -14.61
N ALA A 126 -26.96 -0.04 -14.57
CA ALA A 126 -27.68 -1.09 -15.30
C ALA A 126 -29.12 -1.22 -14.79
N ARG A 127 -29.32 -1.17 -13.47
CA ARG A 127 -30.65 -1.22 -12.85
C ARG A 127 -31.52 -0.03 -13.25
N THR A 128 -31.00 1.21 -13.20
CA THR A 128 -31.78 2.39 -13.60
C THR A 128 -32.16 2.35 -15.08
N ARG A 129 -31.28 1.86 -15.95
CA ARG A 129 -31.56 1.69 -17.39
C ARG A 129 -32.58 0.57 -17.69
N LEU A 130 -32.67 -0.46 -16.86
CA LEU A 130 -33.65 -1.54 -17.01
C LEU A 130 -35.07 -1.15 -16.58
N HIS A 131 -35.21 -0.11 -15.75
CA HIS A 131 -36.50 0.38 -15.23
C HIS A 131 -36.99 1.66 -15.94
N GLN A 132 -36.33 2.07 -17.03
CA GLN A 132 -36.77 3.11 -17.96
C GLN A 132 -37.35 2.46 -19.22
#